data_AF-A0A7Z0N2A6-F1
#
_entry.id   AF-A0A7Z0N2A6-F1
#
_cell.length_a   1.000
_cell.length_b   1.000
_cell.length_c   1.000
_cell.angle_alpha   90.00
_cell.angle_beta   90.00
_cell.angle_gamma   90.00
#
_symmetry.space_group_name_H-M   'P 1'
#
loop_
_entity.id
_entity.type
_entity.pdbx_description
1 polymer ?
#
loop_
_entity_poly.entity_id
_entity_poly.type
_entity_poly.pdbx_seq_one_letter_code
_entity_poly.pdbx_strand_id
1 'polypeptide(L)' 'MDQEKRQDPDLSVLDADFIRVLEDLIDALLANGSLRLTDLPADALAKLNQRKSARRRLRDSLDLIDDEDNLF' A
#
# COMPACT_ATOMS: atom_id res chain seq x y z
N MET A 1 30.19 -24.10 -16.34
CA MET A 1 29.82 -22.80 -16.94
C MET A 1 28.45 -22.51 -16.37
N ASP A 2 28.43 -22.17 -15.09
CA ASP A 2 27.21 -22.05 -14.32
C ASP A 2 27.04 -20.56 -14.07
N GLN A 3 26.21 -19.93 -14.90
CA GLN A 3 25.90 -18.53 -14.79
C GLN A 3 25.24 -18.28 -13.43
N GLU A 4 26.02 -17.61 -12.58
CA GLU A 4 25.58 -16.88 -11.39
C GLU A 4 24.36 -16.04 -11.76
N LYS A 5 23.16 -16.56 -11.45
CA LYS A 5 21.93 -15.76 -11.44
C LYS A 5 22.14 -14.69 -10.37
N ARG A 6 22.60 -13.52 -10.81
CA ARG A 6 22.68 -12.32 -10.01
C ARG A 6 21.33 -12.16 -9.33
N GLN A 7 21.32 -12.25 -8.02
CA GLN A 7 20.18 -11.89 -7.20
C GLN A 7 19.97 -10.40 -7.45
N ASP A 8 19.08 -10.06 -8.38
CA ASP A 8 18.48 -8.73 -8.37
C ASP A 8 17.83 -8.62 -6.98
N PRO A 9 18.28 -7.71 -6.11
CA PRO A 9 17.62 -7.52 -4.82
C PRO A 9 16.15 -7.29 -5.13
N ASP A 10 15.29 -8.08 -4.50
CA ASP A 10 13.88 -8.26 -4.85
C ASP A 10 13.16 -6.89 -4.99
N LEU A 11 13.22 -6.33 -6.20
CA LEU A 11 12.73 -4.99 -6.48
C LEU A 11 11.24 -4.91 -6.16
N SER A 12 10.54 -6.04 -6.29
CA SER A 12 9.12 -6.14 -5.97
C SER A 12 8.82 -5.93 -4.47
N VAL A 13 9.72 -6.35 -3.58
CA VAL A 13 9.59 -6.13 -2.13
C VAL A 13 9.89 -4.68 -1.79
N LEU A 14 10.97 -4.13 -2.34
CA LEU A 14 11.32 -2.72 -2.18
C LEU A 14 10.22 -1.80 -2.70
N ASP A 15 9.63 -2.12 -3.86
CA ASP A 15 8.50 -1.39 -4.44
C ASP A 15 7.26 -1.51 -3.54
N ALA A 16 6.95 -2.70 -3.00
CA ALA A 16 5.81 -2.90 -2.12
C ALA A 16 5.89 -2.03 -0.85
N ASP A 17 7.08 -1.99 -0.23
CA ASP A 17 7.37 -1.16 0.94
C ASP A 17 7.36 0.32 0.59
N PHE A 18 7.97 0.71 -0.53
CA PHE A 18 8.00 2.10 -0.97
C PHE A 18 6.61 2.67 -1.22
N ILE A 19 5.71 1.89 -1.86
CA ILE A 19 4.35 2.38 -2.12
C ILE A 19 3.52 2.46 -0.81
N ARG A 20 3.85 1.71 0.27
CA ARG A 20 3.21 1.93 1.59
C ARG A 20 3.59 3.29 2.16
N VAL A 21 4.89 3.62 2.13
CA VAL A 21 5.41 4.92 2.56
C VAL A 21 4.80 6.05 1.74
N LEU A 22 4.65 5.86 0.42
CA LEU A 22 4.02 6.85 -0.47
C LEU A 22 2.56 7.11 -0.08
N GLU A 23 1.79 6.06 0.22
CA GLU A 23 0.40 6.19 0.64
C GLU A 23 0.27 6.94 1.98
N ASP A 24 1.14 6.62 2.95
CA ASP A 24 1.14 7.28 4.25
C ASP A 24 1.61 8.75 4.15
N LEU A 25 2.55 9.04 3.25
CA LEU A 25 2.96 10.41 2.94
C LEU A 25 1.81 11.21 2.30
N ILE A 26 1.09 10.62 1.34
CA ILE A 26 -0.07 11.26 0.73
C ILE A 26 -1.14 11.53 1.79
N ASP A 27 -1.41 10.57 2.67
CA ASP A 27 -2.37 10.75 3.77
C ASP A 27 -1.92 11.83 4.77
N ALA A 28 -0.63 11.90 5.11
CA ALA A 28 -0.09 12.96 5.95
C ALA A 28 -0.21 14.36 5.30
N LEU A 29 0.05 14.46 4.00
CA LEU A 29 -0.07 15.72 3.25
C LEU A 29 -1.54 16.15 3.10
N LEU A 30 -2.45 15.20 2.90
CA LEU A 30 -3.90 15.43 2.89
C LEU A 30 -4.38 15.90 4.27
N ALA A 31 -3.94 15.25 5.35
CA ALA A 31 -4.31 15.60 6.72
C ALA A 31 -3.77 16.99 7.14
N ASN A 32 -2.57 17.34 6.68
CA ASN A 32 -1.99 18.68 6.87
C ASN A 32 -2.65 19.75 5.98
N GLY A 33 -3.53 19.36 5.05
CA GLY A 33 -4.17 20.28 4.11
C GLY A 33 -3.21 20.88 3.07
N SER A 34 -1.96 20.40 3.01
CA SER A 34 -0.94 20.85 2.05
C SER A 34 -1.15 20.25 0.66
N LEU A 35 -1.90 19.15 0.57
CA LEU A 35 -2.30 18.50 -0.67
C LEU A 35 -3.82 18.38 -0.67
N ARG A 36 -4.48 18.72 -1.78
CA ARG A 36 -5.91 18.43 -1.97
C ARG A 36 -6.06 17.33 -3.00
N LEU A 37 -7.09 16.49 -2.86
CA LEU A 37 -7.41 15.46 -3.85
C LEU A 37 -7.57 16.04 -5.27
N THR A 38 -8.05 17.28 -5.37
CA THR A 38 -8.25 17.99 -6.65
C THR A 38 -6.94 18.33 -7.37
N ASP A 39 -5.81 18.31 -6.64
CA ASP A 39 -4.50 18.64 -7.19
C ASP A 39 -3.80 17.41 -7.76
N LEU A 40 -4.34 16.20 -7.54
CA LEU A 40 -3.84 14.98 -8.13
C LEU A 40 -4.47 14.70 -9.50
N PRO A 41 -3.69 14.22 -10.49
CA PRO A 41 -4.24 13.77 -11.76
C PRO A 41 -5.19 12.57 -11.56
N ALA A 42 -6.17 12.42 -12.46
CA ALA A 42 -7.20 11.37 -12.37
C ALA A 42 -6.61 9.96 -12.21
N ASP A 43 -5.48 9.69 -12.88
CA ASP A 43 -4.78 8.42 -12.80
C ASP A 43 -4.16 8.15 -11.42
N ALA A 44 -3.72 9.20 -10.72
CA ALA A 44 -3.18 9.08 -9.37
C ALA A 44 -4.31 8.86 -8.35
N LEU A 45 -5.45 9.55 -8.51
CA LEU A 45 -6.66 9.32 -7.72
C LEU A 45 -7.17 7.89 -7.86
N ALA A 46 -7.24 7.37 -9.08
CA ALA A 46 -7.67 6.00 -9.34
C ALA A 46 -6.75 4.96 -8.66
N LYS A 47 -5.43 5.14 -8.79
CA LYS A 47 -4.43 4.26 -8.15
C LYS A 47 -4.48 4.35 -6.62
N LEU A 48 -4.63 5.55 -6.06
CA LEU A 48 -4.77 5.76 -4.63
C LEU A 48 -6.02 5.07 -4.08
N ASN A 49 -7.16 5.23 -4.77
CA ASN A 49 -8.42 4.58 -4.39
C ASN A 49 -8.33 3.06 -4.48
N GLN A 50 -7.77 2.51 -5.57
CA GLN A 50 -7.55 1.06 -5.71
C GLN A 50 -6.70 0.51 -4.56
N ARG A 51 -5.63 1.22 -4.20
CA ARG A 51 -4.72 0.78 -3.14
C ARG A 51 -5.36 0.89 -1.76
N LYS A 52 -6.07 1.98 -1.46
CA LYS A 52 -6.87 2.12 -0.24
C LYS A 52 -7.92 1.01 -0.12
N SER A 53 -8.62 0.68 -1.20
CA SER A 53 -9.58 -0.43 -1.20
C SER A 53 -8.92 -1.79 -0.98
N ALA A 54 -7.77 -2.05 -1.61
CA ALA A 54 -7.01 -3.28 -1.39
C ALA A 54 -6.51 -3.41 0.06
N ARG A 55 -6.02 -2.31 0.64
CA ARG A 55 -5.61 -2.23 2.04
C ARG A 55 -6.80 -2.46 2.99
N ARG A 56 -7.97 -1.87 2.69
CA ARG A 56 -9.20 -2.08 3.48
C ARG A 56 -9.63 -3.53 3.46
N ARG A 57 -9.67 -4.17 2.29
CA ARG A 57 -9.99 -5.60 2.15
C ARG A 57 -9.01 -6.50 2.90
N LEU A 58 -7.72 -6.18 2.88
CA LEU A 58 -6.72 -6.93 3.62
C LEU A 58 -6.91 -6.75 5.13
N ARG A 59 -7.19 -5.53 5.62
CA ARG A 59 -7.51 -5.29 7.02
C ARG A 59 -8.80 -5.98 7.42
N ASP A 60 -9.88 -5.84 6.66
CA ASP A 60 -11.17 -6.49 6.93
C ASP A 60 -11.01 -8.03 6.96
N SER A 61 -10.16 -8.59 6.11
CA SER A 61 -9.83 -10.03 6.13
C SER A 61 -8.97 -10.44 7.32
N LEU A 62 -8.14 -9.55 7.87
CA LEU A 62 -7.36 -9.80 9.08
C LEU A 62 -8.23 -9.62 10.34
N ASP A 63 -9.14 -8.65 10.33
CA ASP A 63 -10.14 -8.39 11.38
C ASP A 63 -11.07 -9.60 11.56
N LEU A 64 -11.52 -10.19 10.43
CA LEU A 64 -12.32 -11.42 10.47
C LEU A 64 -11.59 -12.63 11.08
N ILE A 65 -10.26 -12.68 10.98
CA ILE A 65 -9.44 -13.77 11.56
C ILE A 65 -9.23 -13.51 13.06
N ASP A 66 -9.03 -12.25 13.47
CA ASP A 66 -8.83 -11.86 14.87
C ASP A 66 -10.10 -12.08 15.73
N ASP A 67 -11.30 -11.93 15.12
CA ASP A 67 -12.58 -12.23 15.79
C ASP A 67 -12.82 -13.74 16.01
N GLU A 68 -12.24 -14.64 15.21
CA GLU A 68 -12.39 -16.10 15.38
C GLU A 68 -11.47 -16.67 16.47
N ASP A 69 -10.31 -16.05 16.71
CA ASP A 69 -9.34 -16.50 17.72
C ASP A 69 -9.71 -16.06 19.16
N ASN A 70 -10.67 -15.15 19.32
CA ASN A 70 -11.14 -14.66 20.61
C ASN A 70 -12.43 -15.34 21.12
N LEU A 71 -12.86 -16.45 20.50
CA LEU A 71 -14.08 -17.19 20.85
C LEU A 71 -13.85 -18.41 21.78
N PHE A 72 -12.68 -18.57 22.40
CA PHE A 72 -12.37 -19.68 23.31
C PHE A 72 -12.12 -19.26 24.76
#